data_AF-A0A2T1GHA0-F1
#
_entry.id   AF-A0A2T1GHA0-F1
#
_cell.length_a   1.000
_cell.length_b   1.000
_cell.length_c   1.000
_cell.angle_alpha   90.00
_cell.angle_beta   90.00
_cell.angle_gamma   90.00
#
_symmetry.space_group_name_H-M   'P 1'
#
loop_
_entity.id
_entity.type
_entity.pdbx_description
1 polymer ?
#
loop_
_entity_poly.entity_id
_entity_poly.type
_entity_poly.pdbx_seq_one_letter_code
_entity_poly.pdbx_strand_id
1 'polypeptide(L)'
;MNKSTIDCRVYLELSSTIIINLGKNTSCLECLERDLLSACHPKRDRYPINRATLNDLRIMQDEIIAMADGKAIFSYALLTLLSPNVSVNSALSNAQKRITEAITRVNRLTNTIELLLTSFGDNGLKLTIEIKTEFGVIDLFVKMADQRNFALMLRSNESNYILWDETRKQFYLRHTGMRGLKHWSTTTQILETLEKQTNWLQKVKSPIIGATAAQRKKPIIRAIVLTGATELDKLHHDPEARVNFGHTRVVKIDIGYTTYLLQSADLIKFLLPKIT
;
A
#
# COMPACT_ATOMS: atom_id res chain seq x y z
N MET A 1 -20.51 -27.61 6.97
CA MET A 1 -19.55 -26.62 6.44
C MET A 1 -20.23 -25.25 6.49
N ASN A 2 -19.87 -24.41 7.46
CA ASN A 2 -20.42 -23.06 7.57
C ASN A 2 -19.73 -22.15 6.56
N LYS A 3 -20.49 -21.62 5.58
CA LYS A 3 -20.09 -20.44 4.80
C LYS A 3 -19.86 -19.29 5.80
N SER A 4 -18.69 -18.65 5.75
CA SER A 4 -18.49 -17.38 6.46
C SER A 4 -19.27 -16.31 5.71
N THR A 5 -20.53 -16.13 6.09
CA THR A 5 -21.29 -14.94 5.71
C THR A 5 -20.58 -13.76 6.33
N ILE A 6 -19.98 -12.90 5.50
CA ILE A 6 -19.45 -11.61 5.94
C ILE A 6 -20.64 -10.84 6.52
N ASP A 7 -20.56 -10.45 7.78
CA ASP A 7 -21.65 -9.80 8.50
C ASP A 7 -21.78 -8.35 8.00
N CYS A 8 -22.63 -8.14 6.99
CA CYS A 8 -22.97 -6.84 6.41
C CYS A 8 -23.46 -5.81 7.45
N ARG A 9 -23.78 -6.25 8.67
CA ARG A 9 -24.19 -5.40 9.78
C ARG A 9 -23.07 -4.46 10.25
N VAL A 10 -21.81 -4.91 10.23
CA VAL A 10 -20.64 -4.08 10.58
C VAL A 10 -20.43 -2.94 9.57
N TYR A 11 -20.71 -3.18 8.30
CA TYR A 11 -20.61 -2.19 7.22
C TYR A 11 -21.74 -1.16 7.25
N LEU A 12 -22.97 -1.58 7.59
CA LEU A 12 -24.09 -0.67 7.79
C LEU A 12 -23.84 0.24 9.00
N GLU A 13 -23.28 -0.28 10.09
CA GLU A 13 -22.89 0.54 11.24
C GLU A 13 -21.74 1.50 10.91
N LEU A 14 -20.74 1.09 10.13
CA LEU A 14 -19.67 2.00 9.67
C LEU A 14 -20.22 3.10 8.75
N SER A 15 -21.14 2.77 7.83
CA SER A 15 -21.76 3.76 6.96
C SER A 15 -22.68 4.75 7.70
N SER A 16 -23.45 4.27 8.69
CA SER A 16 -24.23 5.13 9.58
C SER A 16 -23.33 5.95 10.51
N THR A 17 -22.22 5.40 10.97
CA THR A 17 -21.21 6.10 11.80
C THR A 17 -20.51 7.19 11.00
N ILE A 18 -20.22 6.96 9.72
CA ILE A 18 -19.67 7.97 8.79
C ILE A 18 -20.72 9.08 8.56
N ILE A 19 -21.98 8.73 8.29
CA ILE A 19 -23.06 9.70 8.06
C ILE A 19 -23.38 10.52 9.32
N ILE A 20 -23.39 9.91 10.51
CA ILE A 20 -23.69 10.57 11.79
C ILE A 20 -22.50 11.40 12.31
N ASN A 21 -21.26 10.96 12.10
CA ASN A 21 -20.07 11.66 12.62
C ASN A 21 -19.45 12.68 11.67
N LEU A 22 -19.92 12.80 10.42
CA LEU A 22 -19.61 13.96 9.57
C LEU A 22 -20.06 15.31 10.19
N GLY A 23 -20.91 15.27 11.23
CA GLY A 23 -21.26 16.41 12.07
C GLY A 23 -20.42 16.62 13.35
N LYS A 24 -19.49 15.71 13.72
CA LYS A 24 -18.74 15.79 14.99
C LYS A 24 -17.28 15.37 14.86
N ASN A 25 -16.39 16.37 14.98
CA ASN A 25 -14.94 16.36 15.26
C ASN A 25 -14.01 15.31 14.61
N THR A 26 -12.87 15.83 14.18
CA THR A 26 -11.69 15.26 13.47
C THR A 26 -11.13 13.90 13.93
N SER A 27 -11.57 13.33 15.05
CA SER A 27 -11.01 12.10 15.63
C SER A 27 -11.43 10.80 14.94
N CYS A 28 -12.59 10.76 14.25
CA CYS A 28 -13.07 9.53 13.58
C CYS A 28 -12.49 9.33 12.16
N LEU A 29 -11.93 10.38 11.57
CA LEU A 29 -11.39 10.34 10.21
C LEU A 29 -10.03 9.63 10.12
N GLU A 30 -9.30 9.53 11.23
CA GLU A 30 -8.10 8.69 11.38
C GLU A 30 -8.45 7.19 11.44
N CYS A 31 -9.67 6.84 11.84
CA CYS A 31 -10.16 5.45 11.78
C CYS A 31 -10.41 5.01 10.34
N LEU A 32 -10.92 5.91 9.47
CA LEU A 32 -11.19 5.58 8.06
C LEU A 32 -9.92 5.19 7.27
N GLU A 33 -8.77 5.80 7.60
CA GLU A 33 -7.45 5.45 7.04
C GLU A 33 -6.91 4.11 7.58
N ARG A 34 -7.31 3.69 8.80
CA ARG A 34 -6.83 2.46 9.46
C ARG A 34 -7.75 1.25 9.28
N ASP A 35 -9.01 1.44 8.91
CA ASP A 35 -10.04 0.40 9.09
C ASP A 35 -10.78 -0.10 7.85
N LEU A 36 -10.61 0.46 6.65
CA LEU A 36 -11.38 -0.03 5.50
C LEU A 36 -11.12 -1.50 5.12
N LEU A 37 -9.93 -2.05 5.41
CA LEU A 37 -9.60 -3.47 5.24
C LEU A 37 -9.58 -4.25 6.58
N SER A 38 -9.41 -3.53 7.70
CA SER A 38 -9.37 -4.07 9.07
C SER A 38 -10.77 -4.33 9.66
N ALA A 39 -11.78 -3.59 9.22
CA ALA A 39 -13.18 -3.84 9.53
C ALA A 39 -13.73 -5.12 8.87
N CYS A 40 -13.12 -5.57 7.77
CA CYS A 40 -13.58 -6.70 6.96
C CYS A 40 -13.11 -8.04 7.51
N HIS A 41 -12.00 -8.05 8.26
CA HIS A 41 -11.40 -9.23 8.84
C HIS A 41 -11.08 -9.00 10.32
N PRO A 42 -12.06 -9.19 11.23
CA PRO A 42 -11.87 -8.97 12.67
C PRO A 42 -10.84 -9.91 13.31
N LYS A 43 -10.43 -10.98 12.62
CA LYS A 43 -9.33 -11.85 13.04
C LYS A 43 -8.00 -11.29 12.53
N ARG A 44 -7.47 -10.35 13.32
CA ARG A 44 -6.11 -9.83 13.24
C ARG A 44 -5.11 -10.99 13.26
N ASP A 45 -4.13 -10.88 12.39
CA ASP A 45 -3.06 -11.82 12.13
C ASP A 45 -3.50 -13.14 11.50
N ARG A 46 -2.85 -13.43 10.36
CA ARG A 46 -2.89 -14.69 9.59
C ARG A 46 -4.03 -14.71 8.58
N TYR A 47 -3.71 -14.51 7.30
CA TYR A 47 -3.87 -15.56 6.31
C TYR A 47 -2.86 -15.34 5.19
N PRO A 48 -2.15 -16.39 4.73
CA PRO A 48 -1.48 -16.31 3.44
C PRO A 48 -2.54 -16.06 2.36
N ILE A 49 -2.40 -14.98 1.61
CA ILE A 49 -3.30 -14.71 0.47
C ILE A 49 -2.99 -15.72 -0.63
N ASN A 50 -4.05 -16.37 -1.10
CA ASN A 50 -4.06 -17.26 -2.24
C ASN A 50 -5.13 -16.78 -3.25
N ARG A 51 -5.27 -17.48 -4.38
CA ARG A 51 -6.29 -17.14 -5.39
C ARG A 51 -7.72 -17.07 -4.87
N ALA A 52 -8.09 -17.85 -3.85
CA ALA A 52 -9.43 -17.79 -3.28
C ALA A 52 -9.66 -16.46 -2.54
N THR A 53 -8.70 -16.03 -1.72
CA THR A 53 -8.75 -14.74 -1.01
C THR A 53 -8.65 -13.53 -1.94
N LEU A 54 -8.02 -13.68 -3.12
CA LEU A 54 -8.00 -12.62 -4.14
C LEU A 54 -9.40 -12.31 -4.69
N ASN A 55 -10.26 -13.33 -4.83
CA ASN A 55 -11.63 -13.09 -5.28
C ASN A 55 -12.44 -12.28 -4.25
N ASP A 56 -12.21 -12.50 -2.95
CA ASP A 56 -12.83 -11.69 -1.89
C ASP A 56 -12.37 -10.23 -1.97
N LEU A 57 -11.09 -9.99 -2.25
CA LEU A 57 -10.56 -8.62 -2.48
C LEU A 57 -11.15 -7.96 -3.72
N ARG A 58 -11.43 -8.71 -4.79
CA ARG A 58 -12.08 -8.20 -6.01
C ARG A 58 -13.53 -7.84 -5.76
N ILE A 59 -14.28 -8.72 -5.10
CA ILE A 59 -15.67 -8.45 -4.70
C ILE A 59 -15.71 -7.17 -3.86
N MET A 60 -14.78 -7.02 -2.92
CA MET A 60 -14.67 -5.80 -2.11
C MET A 60 -14.30 -4.57 -2.93
N GLN A 61 -13.40 -4.70 -3.91
CA GLN A 61 -13.05 -3.63 -4.83
C GLN A 61 -14.28 -3.16 -5.62
N ASP A 62 -15.05 -4.09 -6.18
CA ASP A 62 -16.26 -3.81 -6.93
C ASP A 62 -17.34 -3.15 -6.05
N GLU A 63 -17.48 -3.60 -4.80
CA GLU A 63 -18.38 -3.00 -3.83
C GLU A 63 -18.00 -1.56 -3.46
N ILE A 64 -16.70 -1.29 -3.24
CA ILE A 64 -16.22 0.06 -2.93
C ILE A 64 -16.42 1.00 -4.15
N ILE A 65 -16.13 0.52 -5.36
CA ILE A 65 -16.32 1.30 -6.60
C ILE A 65 -17.82 1.60 -6.79
N ALA A 66 -18.68 0.59 -6.70
CA ALA A 66 -20.13 0.77 -6.80
C ALA A 66 -20.69 1.72 -5.73
N MET A 67 -20.15 1.68 -4.51
CA MET A 67 -20.52 2.62 -3.44
C MET A 67 -19.98 4.03 -3.69
N ALA A 68 -18.79 4.19 -4.26
CA ALA A 68 -18.25 5.50 -4.61
C ALA A 68 -19.09 6.15 -5.71
N ASP A 69 -19.48 5.38 -6.72
CA ASP A 69 -20.33 5.84 -7.83
C ASP A 69 -21.76 6.11 -7.37
N GLY A 70 -22.33 5.27 -6.49
CA GLY A 70 -23.71 5.40 -6.01
C GLY A 70 -23.90 6.42 -4.86
N LYS A 71 -22.97 6.50 -3.90
CA LYS A 71 -23.11 7.35 -2.69
C LYS A 71 -22.51 8.74 -2.83
N ALA A 72 -21.54 8.98 -3.73
CA ALA A 72 -21.12 10.35 -4.04
C ALA A 72 -22.29 11.18 -4.60
N ILE A 73 -23.18 10.52 -5.36
CA ILE A 73 -24.41 11.11 -5.91
C ILE A 73 -25.47 11.29 -4.80
N PHE A 74 -25.66 10.29 -3.93
CA PHE A 74 -26.68 10.33 -2.86
C PHE A 74 -26.34 11.30 -1.72
N SER A 75 -25.07 11.36 -1.31
CA SER A 75 -24.60 12.27 -0.26
C SER A 75 -24.65 13.74 -0.72
N TYR A 76 -24.46 13.99 -2.01
CA TYR A 76 -24.57 15.32 -2.63
C TYR A 76 -26.03 15.82 -2.68
N ALA A 77 -26.96 14.93 -3.03
CA ALA A 77 -28.40 15.24 -3.02
C ALA A 77 -28.90 15.55 -1.60
N LEU A 78 -28.40 14.84 -0.59
CA LEU A 78 -28.86 15.02 0.80
C LEU A 78 -28.23 16.25 1.50
N LEU A 79 -26.95 16.56 1.21
CA LEU A 79 -26.26 17.72 1.82
C LEU A 79 -26.76 19.07 1.26
N THR A 80 -27.15 19.12 -0.02
CA THR A 80 -27.75 20.32 -0.63
C THR A 80 -29.15 20.62 -0.08
N LEU A 81 -29.88 19.60 0.36
CA LEU A 81 -31.22 19.73 0.96
C LEU A 81 -31.20 20.17 2.44
N LEU A 82 -30.14 19.86 3.20
CA LEU A 82 -30.15 20.00 4.66
C LEU A 82 -29.35 21.17 5.22
N SER A 83 -28.44 21.82 4.46
CA SER A 83 -27.61 22.91 5.00
C SER A 83 -27.11 23.88 3.92
N PRO A 84 -27.84 24.94 3.58
CA PRO A 84 -27.47 25.87 2.52
C PRO A 84 -26.22 26.74 2.82
N ASN A 85 -25.67 26.71 4.04
CA ASN A 85 -24.64 27.64 4.51
C ASN A 85 -23.29 27.01 4.91
N VAL A 86 -23.09 25.70 4.71
CA VAL A 86 -21.76 25.12 4.94
C VAL A 86 -20.86 25.50 3.76
N SER A 87 -19.59 25.83 3.98
CA SER A 87 -18.60 25.91 2.90
C SER A 87 -18.30 24.48 2.41
N VAL A 88 -19.27 23.90 1.71
CA VAL A 88 -19.36 22.48 1.30
C VAL A 88 -18.13 22.06 0.50
N ASN A 89 -17.49 23.00 -0.18
CA ASN A 89 -16.42 22.72 -1.15
C ASN A 89 -15.14 22.14 -0.52
N SER A 90 -14.72 22.59 0.67
CA SER A 90 -13.43 22.18 1.26
C SER A 90 -13.51 20.85 2.01
N ALA A 91 -14.57 20.62 2.80
CA ALA A 91 -14.80 19.36 3.49
C ALA A 91 -15.11 18.22 2.50
N LEU A 92 -15.88 18.50 1.45
CA LEU A 92 -16.17 17.54 0.38
C LEU A 92 -14.93 17.17 -0.42
N SER A 93 -14.11 18.16 -0.81
CA SER A 93 -12.86 17.92 -1.55
C SER A 93 -11.90 17.03 -0.75
N ASN A 94 -11.79 17.25 0.56
CA ASN A 94 -10.96 16.42 1.44
C ASN A 94 -11.52 15.00 1.60
N ALA A 95 -12.84 14.84 1.75
CA ALA A 95 -13.48 13.54 1.84
C ALA A 95 -13.34 12.74 0.52
N GLN A 96 -13.56 13.40 -0.62
CA GLN A 96 -13.35 12.82 -1.95
C GLN A 96 -11.90 12.38 -2.14
N LYS A 97 -10.93 13.23 -1.78
CA LYS A 97 -9.51 12.89 -1.88
C LYS A 97 -9.16 11.65 -1.06
N ARG A 98 -9.72 11.51 0.15
CA ARG A 98 -9.50 10.34 1.02
C ARG A 98 -10.16 9.07 0.47
N ILE A 99 -11.38 9.16 -0.07
CA ILE A 99 -12.07 8.03 -0.70
C ILE A 99 -11.30 7.57 -1.95
N THR A 100 -10.90 8.50 -2.82
CA THR A 100 -10.09 8.21 -3.99
C THR A 100 -8.76 7.56 -3.62
N GLU A 101 -8.09 8.04 -2.56
CA GLU A 101 -6.85 7.42 -2.08
C GLU A 101 -7.08 6.00 -1.54
N ALA A 102 -8.17 5.77 -0.81
CA ALA A 102 -8.54 4.45 -0.31
C ALA A 102 -8.82 3.46 -1.44
N ILE A 103 -9.61 3.85 -2.44
CA ILE A 103 -9.86 3.07 -3.67
C ILE A 103 -8.54 2.79 -4.38
N THR A 104 -7.71 3.82 -4.55
CA THR A 104 -6.41 3.69 -5.21
C THR A 104 -5.51 2.73 -4.45
N ARG A 105 -5.54 2.72 -3.11
CA ARG A 105 -4.79 1.77 -2.28
C ARG A 105 -5.26 0.34 -2.48
N VAL A 106 -6.57 0.09 -2.44
CA VAL A 106 -7.15 -1.24 -2.71
C VAL A 106 -6.78 -1.70 -4.11
N ASN A 107 -6.97 -0.87 -5.13
CA ASN A 107 -6.62 -1.19 -6.52
C ASN A 107 -5.14 -1.56 -6.67
N ARG A 108 -4.23 -0.77 -6.08
CA ARG A 108 -2.79 -1.06 -6.10
C ARG A 108 -2.48 -2.42 -5.47
N LEU A 109 -3.09 -2.70 -4.32
CA LEU A 109 -2.86 -3.94 -3.59
C LEU A 109 -3.38 -5.14 -4.39
N THR A 110 -4.63 -5.08 -4.86
CA THR A 110 -5.28 -6.13 -5.66
C THR A 110 -4.47 -6.41 -6.93
N ASN A 111 -4.10 -5.37 -7.70
CA ASN A 111 -3.32 -5.53 -8.93
C ASN A 111 -1.95 -6.15 -8.65
N THR A 112 -1.30 -5.75 -7.56
CA THR A 112 0.01 -6.30 -7.18
C THR A 112 -0.10 -7.77 -6.78
N ILE A 113 -1.10 -8.13 -5.97
CA ILE A 113 -1.33 -9.52 -5.56
C ILE A 113 -1.66 -10.39 -6.78
N GLU A 114 -2.52 -9.91 -7.67
CA GLU A 114 -2.87 -10.61 -8.89
C GLU A 114 -1.64 -10.86 -9.77
N LEU A 115 -0.81 -9.84 -9.98
CA LEU A 115 0.44 -9.96 -10.73
C LEU A 115 1.35 -11.05 -10.13
N LEU A 116 1.49 -11.06 -8.80
CA LEU A 116 2.33 -12.03 -8.09
C LEU A 116 1.77 -13.45 -8.16
N LEU A 117 0.48 -13.65 -7.89
CA LEU A 117 -0.16 -14.97 -7.93
C LEU A 117 -0.25 -15.53 -9.36
N THR A 118 -0.39 -14.66 -10.37
CA THR A 118 -0.35 -15.06 -11.78
C THR A 118 1.04 -15.53 -12.17
N SER A 119 2.09 -14.86 -11.71
CA SER A 119 3.47 -15.15 -12.10
C SER A 119 4.09 -16.32 -11.33
N PHE A 120 3.78 -16.49 -10.05
CA PHE A 120 4.41 -17.49 -9.17
C PHE A 120 3.48 -18.63 -8.72
N GLY A 121 2.17 -18.52 -8.97
CA GLY A 121 1.17 -19.49 -8.49
C GLY A 121 1.03 -19.51 -6.96
N ASP A 122 0.22 -20.44 -6.46
CA ASP A 122 -0.12 -20.54 -5.02
C ASP A 122 0.93 -21.30 -4.19
N ASN A 123 1.79 -22.11 -4.81
CA ASN A 123 2.69 -23.04 -4.11
C ASN A 123 4.10 -22.48 -3.86
N GLY A 124 4.48 -21.39 -4.53
CA GLY A 124 5.82 -20.80 -4.47
C GLY A 124 5.93 -19.51 -3.65
N LEU A 125 4.83 -19.03 -3.09
CA LEU A 125 4.69 -17.68 -2.58
C LEU A 125 3.78 -17.66 -1.35
N LYS A 126 4.17 -16.95 -0.30
CA LYS A 126 3.26 -16.58 0.80
C LYS A 126 3.15 -15.07 0.86
N LEU A 127 1.93 -14.59 0.74
CA LEU A 127 1.59 -13.16 0.77
C LEU A 127 0.88 -12.81 2.07
N THR A 128 1.25 -11.72 2.70
CA THR A 128 0.55 -11.18 3.86
C THR A 128 0.36 -9.68 3.68
N ILE A 129 -0.89 -9.23 3.64
CA ILE A 129 -1.23 -7.82 3.46
C ILE A 129 -1.29 -7.09 4.79
N GLU A 130 -1.10 -5.77 4.73
CA GLU A 130 -1.37 -4.82 5.80
C GLU A 130 -0.85 -5.26 7.17
N ILE A 131 0.44 -5.57 7.23
CA ILE A 131 1.05 -5.95 8.50
C ILE A 131 1.10 -4.73 9.40
N LYS A 132 0.26 -4.76 10.44
CA LYS A 132 0.23 -3.75 11.49
C LYS A 132 1.45 -3.92 12.41
N THR A 133 2.14 -2.82 12.63
CA THR A 133 3.26 -2.70 13.58
C THR A 133 3.01 -1.49 14.46
N GLU A 134 3.81 -1.31 15.51
CA GLU A 134 3.75 -0.09 16.33
C GLU A 134 4.15 1.19 15.57
N PHE A 135 4.84 1.05 14.43
CA PHE A 135 5.31 2.15 13.59
C PHE A 135 4.47 2.33 12.32
N GLY A 136 3.26 1.76 12.28
CA GLY A 136 2.35 1.82 11.14
C GLY A 136 2.25 0.51 10.36
N VAL A 137 1.90 0.61 9.08
CA VAL A 137 1.52 -0.54 8.25
C VAL A 137 2.55 -0.80 7.14
N ILE A 138 2.92 -2.07 6.96
CA ILE A 138 3.58 -2.57 5.74
C ILE A 138 2.49 -3.07 4.80
N ASP A 139 2.45 -2.58 3.56
CA ASP A 139 1.34 -2.88 2.65
C ASP A 139 1.30 -4.35 2.25
N LEU A 140 2.45 -4.92 1.87
CA LEU A 140 2.53 -6.31 1.45
C LEU A 140 3.87 -6.93 1.89
N PHE A 141 3.79 -8.11 2.50
CA PHE A 141 4.95 -8.93 2.79
C PHE A 141 4.92 -10.18 1.92
N VAL A 142 6.03 -10.43 1.25
CA VAL A 142 6.19 -11.53 0.31
C VAL A 142 7.28 -12.45 0.82
N LYS A 143 6.93 -13.71 1.01
CA LYS A 143 7.90 -14.77 1.30
C LYS A 143 7.97 -15.72 0.12
N MET A 144 9.14 -15.77 -0.50
CA MET A 144 9.43 -16.61 -1.65
C MET A 144 9.71 -18.06 -1.22
N ALA A 145 9.59 -19.01 -2.15
CA ALA A 145 9.89 -20.43 -1.91
C ALA A 145 11.32 -20.66 -1.39
N ASP A 146 12.29 -19.89 -1.93
CA ASP A 146 13.70 -19.88 -1.51
C ASP A 146 13.94 -19.19 -0.15
N GLN A 147 12.87 -18.84 0.56
CA GLN A 147 12.84 -18.26 1.89
C GLN A 147 13.37 -16.82 1.97
N ARG A 148 13.55 -16.12 0.85
CA ARG A 148 13.74 -14.65 0.89
C ARG A 148 12.46 -13.98 1.34
N ASN A 149 12.61 -12.98 2.21
CA ASN A 149 11.51 -12.20 2.75
C ASN A 149 11.58 -10.79 2.17
N PHE A 150 10.45 -10.26 1.70
CA PHE A 150 10.34 -8.92 1.16
C PHE A 150 9.24 -8.15 1.87
N ALA A 151 9.53 -6.93 2.30
CA ALA A 151 8.55 -5.96 2.77
C ALA A 151 8.38 -4.89 1.70
N LEU A 152 7.19 -4.86 1.09
CA LEU A 152 6.85 -3.98 -0.01
C LEU A 152 5.95 -2.84 0.48
N MET A 153 6.30 -1.63 0.09
CA MET A 153 5.43 -0.46 0.19
C MET A 153 4.99 -0.02 -1.19
N LEU A 154 3.68 0.04 -1.41
CA LEU A 154 3.10 0.36 -2.71
C LEU A 154 2.79 1.86 -2.75
N ARG A 155 3.48 2.61 -3.60
CA ARG A 155 3.35 4.08 -3.66
C ARG A 155 2.94 4.50 -5.07
N SER A 156 2.12 5.54 -5.12
CA SER A 156 1.70 6.23 -6.32
C SER A 156 1.61 7.71 -5.98
N ASN A 157 1.86 8.54 -6.98
CA ASN A 157 1.79 9.97 -6.97
C ASN A 157 1.43 10.44 -8.38
N GLU A 158 0.18 10.16 -8.77
CA GLU A 158 -0.39 10.57 -10.06
C GLU A 158 0.53 10.16 -11.23
N SER A 159 0.59 10.97 -12.29
CA SER A 159 1.43 10.77 -13.47
C SER A 159 2.79 11.47 -13.35
N ASN A 160 3.39 11.46 -12.16
CA ASN A 160 4.65 12.13 -11.86
C ASN A 160 5.85 11.18 -11.93
N TYR A 161 7.03 11.74 -12.20
CA TYR A 161 8.31 11.03 -12.14
C TYR A 161 8.94 11.17 -10.76
N ILE A 162 9.49 10.08 -10.25
CA ILE A 162 10.16 10.00 -8.95
C ILE A 162 11.67 9.92 -9.15
N LEU A 163 12.36 10.85 -8.51
CA LEU A 163 13.81 10.90 -8.42
C LEU A 163 14.26 10.69 -6.98
N TRP A 164 15.29 9.88 -6.78
CA TRP A 164 16.04 9.84 -5.53
C TRP A 164 17.36 10.57 -5.77
N ASP A 165 17.64 11.56 -4.93
CA ASP A 165 18.88 12.32 -4.96
C ASP A 165 19.82 11.74 -3.89
N GLU A 166 20.90 11.08 -4.34
CA GLU A 166 21.88 10.46 -3.44
C GLU A 166 22.71 11.47 -2.65
N THR A 167 22.91 12.68 -3.17
CA THR A 167 23.68 13.72 -2.47
C THR A 167 22.86 14.29 -1.32
N ARG A 168 21.57 14.54 -1.56
CA ARG A 168 20.66 15.15 -0.58
C ARG A 168 19.93 14.12 0.28
N LYS A 169 20.00 12.84 -0.08
CA LYS A 169 19.28 11.74 0.56
C LYS A 169 17.77 12.01 0.66
N GLN A 170 17.18 12.47 -0.44
CA GLN A 170 15.79 12.91 -0.50
C GLN A 170 15.11 12.52 -1.81
N PHE A 171 13.78 12.38 -1.75
CA PHE A 171 12.95 12.19 -2.93
C PHE A 171 12.49 13.50 -3.55
N TYR A 172 12.43 13.51 -4.88
CA TYR A 172 11.89 14.61 -5.67
C TYR A 172 10.86 14.11 -6.68
N LEU A 173 9.86 14.94 -6.93
CA LEU A 173 8.85 14.80 -7.96
C LEU A 173 9.25 15.67 -9.14
N ARG A 174 9.17 15.11 -10.33
CA ARG A 174 9.19 15.85 -11.59
C ARG A 174 7.82 15.67 -12.25
N HIS A 175 7.13 16.79 -12.43
CA HIS A 175 5.83 16.81 -13.10
C HIS A 175 6.03 16.69 -14.62
N THR A 176 5.18 15.93 -15.27
CA THR A 176 5.17 15.81 -16.73
C THR A 176 4.84 17.17 -17.35
N GLY A 177 5.71 17.69 -18.21
CA GLY A 177 5.51 18.96 -18.92
C GLY A 177 5.82 20.24 -18.11
N MET A 178 6.19 20.16 -16.83
CA MET A 178 6.61 21.33 -16.05
C MET A 178 8.12 21.33 -15.78
N ARG A 179 8.73 22.51 -15.75
CA ARG A 179 10.14 22.68 -15.34
C ARG A 179 10.22 22.73 -13.81
N GLY A 180 11.13 21.93 -13.24
CA GLY A 180 11.48 21.98 -11.83
C GLY A 180 11.27 20.66 -11.08
N LEU A 181 11.98 20.53 -9.96
CA LEU A 181 11.86 19.42 -9.02
C LEU A 181 11.12 19.89 -7.78
N LYS A 182 10.07 19.18 -7.40
CA LYS A 182 9.34 19.43 -6.15
C LYS A 182 9.75 18.38 -5.12
N HIS A 183 10.17 18.82 -3.94
CA HIS A 183 10.54 17.90 -2.87
C HIS A 183 9.34 17.02 -2.46
N TRP A 184 9.55 15.71 -2.36
CA TRP A 184 8.55 14.76 -1.89
C TRP A 184 8.77 14.43 -0.42
N SER A 185 8.46 15.39 0.45
CA SER A 185 8.81 15.35 1.88
C SER A 185 8.29 14.12 2.64
N THR A 186 7.11 13.61 2.29
CA THR A 186 6.51 12.46 2.96
C THR A 186 7.25 11.15 2.68
N THR A 187 7.96 11.03 1.55
CA THR A 187 8.57 9.76 1.14
C THR A 187 9.93 9.50 1.77
N THR A 188 10.66 10.53 2.18
CA THR A 188 11.92 10.31 2.93
C THR A 188 11.63 9.71 4.31
N GLN A 189 10.57 10.16 4.99
CA GLN A 189 10.11 9.57 6.26
C GLN A 189 9.62 8.12 6.10
N ILE A 190 9.13 7.76 4.91
CA ILE A 190 8.69 6.40 4.60
C ILE A 190 9.85 5.40 4.67
N LEU A 191 11.07 5.81 4.30
CA LEU A 191 12.25 4.94 4.40
C LEU A 191 12.55 4.56 5.85
N GLU A 192 12.60 5.53 6.75
CA GLU A 192 12.83 5.30 8.19
C GLU A 192 11.71 4.48 8.82
N THR A 193 10.47 4.76 8.40
CA THR A 193 9.29 4.05 8.88
C THR A 193 9.38 2.57 8.50
N LEU A 194 9.65 2.24 7.23
CA LEU A 194 9.79 0.86 6.77
C LEU A 194 10.93 0.12 7.49
N GLU A 195 12.04 0.80 7.76
CA GLU A 195 13.14 0.25 8.57
C GLU A 195 12.67 -0.13 9.98
N LYS A 196 12.03 0.81 10.69
CA LYS A 196 11.50 0.57 12.05
C LYS A 196 10.47 -0.57 12.07
N GLN A 197 9.56 -0.59 11.11
CA GLN A 197 8.53 -1.63 10.98
C GLN A 197 9.12 -3.03 10.80
N THR A 198 10.09 -3.17 9.89
CA THR A 198 10.73 -4.49 9.63
C THR A 198 11.64 -4.94 10.78
N ASN A 199 12.36 -4.03 11.41
CA ASN A 199 13.15 -4.32 12.60
C ASN A 199 12.28 -4.75 13.78
N TRP A 200 11.12 -4.09 13.94
CA TRP A 200 10.13 -4.50 14.93
C TRP A 200 9.67 -5.93 14.70
N LEU A 201 9.30 -6.30 13.46
CA LEU A 201 8.88 -7.67 13.13
C LEU A 201 9.93 -8.73 13.52
N GLN A 202 11.21 -8.42 13.33
CA GLN A 202 12.31 -9.30 13.73
C GLN A 202 12.44 -9.38 15.25
N LYS A 203 12.38 -8.24 15.96
CA LYS A 203 12.48 -8.17 17.43
C LYS A 203 11.37 -8.97 18.12
N VAL A 204 10.12 -8.82 17.65
CA VAL A 204 8.95 -9.53 18.20
C VAL A 204 8.86 -10.98 17.74
N LYS A 205 9.85 -11.47 16.97
CA LYS A 205 9.91 -12.85 16.45
C LYS A 205 8.64 -13.23 15.69
N SER A 206 8.16 -12.31 14.84
CA SER A 206 6.87 -12.46 14.17
C SER A 206 6.77 -13.78 13.40
N PRO A 207 5.64 -14.52 13.53
CA PRO A 207 5.41 -15.76 12.78
C PRO A 207 5.31 -15.52 11.27
N ILE A 208 5.08 -14.28 10.83
CA ILE A 208 5.05 -13.90 9.41
C ILE A 208 6.43 -14.12 8.77
N ILE A 209 7.52 -13.82 9.49
CA ILE A 209 8.88 -14.06 9.02
C ILE A 209 9.18 -15.57 9.03
N GLY A 210 8.84 -16.25 10.11
CA GLY A 210 9.03 -17.69 10.22
C GLY A 210 8.69 -18.26 11.60
N ALA A 211 8.55 -19.58 11.64
CA ALA A 211 8.26 -20.32 12.87
C ALA A 211 9.55 -20.62 13.67
N THR A 212 10.67 -20.81 12.98
CA THR A 212 11.95 -21.17 13.62
C THR A 212 12.88 -19.97 13.79
N ALA A 213 13.81 -20.06 14.74
CA ALA A 213 14.82 -19.02 14.95
C ALA A 213 15.69 -18.81 13.69
N ALA A 214 16.05 -19.90 12.99
CA ALA A 214 16.81 -19.83 11.75
C ALA A 214 16.07 -19.07 10.64
N GLN A 215 14.76 -19.29 10.49
CA GLN A 215 13.93 -18.54 9.55
C GLN A 215 13.81 -17.06 9.93
N ARG A 216 13.67 -16.75 11.22
CA ARG A 216 13.53 -15.37 11.72
C ARG A 216 14.81 -14.54 11.63
N LYS A 217 15.99 -15.19 11.58
CA LYS A 217 17.28 -14.53 11.35
C LYS A 217 17.50 -14.12 9.88
N LYS A 218 16.67 -14.58 8.94
CA LYS A 218 16.81 -14.22 7.53
C LYS A 218 16.53 -12.73 7.33
N PRO A 219 17.31 -12.03 6.49
CA PRO A 219 17.10 -10.61 6.24
C PRO A 219 15.74 -10.37 5.57
N ILE A 220 15.17 -9.19 5.83
CA ILE A 220 13.98 -8.69 5.15
C ILE A 220 14.45 -7.66 4.13
N ILE A 221 14.20 -7.92 2.85
CA ILE A 221 14.50 -7.02 1.74
C ILE A 221 13.40 -5.99 1.67
N ARG A 222 13.75 -4.70 1.74
CA ARG A 222 12.79 -3.59 1.75
C ARG A 222 12.69 -3.00 0.36
N ALA A 223 11.47 -2.75 -0.09
CA ALA A 223 11.27 -2.12 -1.38
C ALA A 223 10.07 -1.17 -1.42
N ILE A 224 10.25 -0.04 -2.09
CA ILE A 224 9.19 0.88 -2.50
C ILE A 224 8.87 0.56 -3.96
N VAL A 225 7.66 0.06 -4.21
CA VAL A 225 7.15 -0.26 -5.54
C VAL A 225 6.29 0.91 -6.02
N LEU A 226 6.73 1.56 -7.09
CA LEU A 226 5.96 2.60 -7.77
C LEU A 226 4.87 1.94 -8.63
N THR A 227 3.64 2.40 -8.45
CA THR A 227 2.41 1.81 -9.01
C THR A 227 1.57 2.89 -9.70
N GLY A 228 0.57 2.48 -10.47
CA GLY A 228 -0.26 3.41 -11.24
C GLY A 228 0.54 4.09 -12.36
N ALA A 229 0.30 5.38 -12.58
CA ALA A 229 1.00 6.19 -13.59
C ALA A 229 2.33 6.79 -13.10
N THR A 230 2.76 6.44 -11.90
CA THR A 230 3.97 7.01 -11.29
C THR A 230 5.22 6.33 -11.80
N GLU A 231 6.08 7.11 -12.46
CA GLU A 231 7.25 6.60 -13.15
C GLU A 231 8.54 6.90 -12.40
N LEU A 232 9.58 6.11 -12.65
CA LEU A 232 10.92 6.35 -12.13
C LEU A 232 11.62 7.28 -13.12
N ASP A 233 12.32 8.30 -12.65
CA ASP A 233 13.00 9.22 -13.55
C ASP A 233 14.19 8.56 -14.28
N LYS A 234 13.96 8.03 -15.48
CA LYS A 234 14.99 7.26 -16.19
C LYS A 234 16.21 8.09 -16.57
N LEU A 235 16.07 9.41 -16.69
CA LEU A 235 17.10 10.28 -17.26
C LEU A 235 18.01 10.92 -16.22
N HIS A 236 17.50 11.19 -15.02
CA HIS A 236 18.19 12.04 -14.03
C HIS A 236 18.62 11.29 -12.75
N HIS A 237 18.32 10.00 -12.65
CA HIS A 237 18.86 9.18 -11.56
C HIS A 237 20.37 9.02 -11.71
N ASP A 238 21.06 9.11 -10.58
CA ASP A 238 22.48 8.78 -10.49
C ASP A 238 22.72 7.35 -11.03
N PRO A 239 23.60 7.18 -12.04
CA PRO A 239 23.96 5.87 -12.55
C PRO A 239 24.47 4.91 -11.47
N GLU A 240 25.17 5.41 -10.44
CA GLU A 240 25.73 4.59 -9.36
C GLU A 240 24.66 4.06 -8.40
N ALA A 241 23.55 4.78 -8.26
CA ALA A 241 22.40 4.32 -7.48
C ALA A 241 21.69 3.13 -8.15
N ARG A 242 21.91 2.88 -9.45
CA ARG A 242 21.28 1.77 -10.18
C ARG A 242 22.08 0.49 -10.05
N VAL A 243 21.54 -0.46 -9.31
CA VAL A 243 22.16 -1.77 -9.08
C VAL A 243 21.35 -2.90 -9.67
N ASN A 244 22.02 -4.00 -10.00
CA ASN A 244 21.35 -5.24 -10.39
C ASN A 244 20.80 -5.94 -9.13
N PHE A 245 19.51 -6.27 -9.13
CA PHE A 245 18.88 -7.11 -8.11
C PHE A 245 17.90 -8.09 -8.77
N GLY A 246 18.00 -9.38 -8.42
CA GLY A 246 17.27 -10.42 -9.15
C GLY A 246 17.63 -10.36 -10.64
N HIS A 247 16.60 -10.25 -11.48
CA HIS A 247 16.71 -10.15 -12.94
C HIS A 247 16.43 -8.73 -13.47
N THR A 248 16.54 -7.69 -12.62
CA THR A 248 16.30 -6.31 -13.06
C THR A 248 17.29 -5.31 -12.44
N ARG A 249 17.25 -4.07 -12.94
CA ARG A 249 17.96 -2.93 -12.38
C ARG A 249 17.01 -2.09 -11.55
N VAL A 250 17.42 -1.82 -10.31
CA VAL A 250 16.65 -1.05 -9.34
C VAL A 250 17.51 0.09 -8.79
N VAL A 251 16.87 1.11 -8.24
CA VAL A 251 17.57 2.17 -7.51
C VAL A 251 17.78 1.68 -6.09
N LYS A 252 19.04 1.54 -5.67
CA LYS A 252 19.42 1.20 -4.30
C LYS A 252 19.57 2.48 -3.51
N ILE A 253 18.74 2.63 -2.48
CA ILE A 253 18.83 3.73 -1.53
C ILE A 253 19.57 3.24 -0.30
N ASP A 254 20.68 3.90 0.03
CA ASP A 254 21.51 3.57 1.19
C ASP A 254 21.71 4.79 2.09
N ILE A 255 21.08 4.76 3.26
CA ILE A 255 21.11 5.81 4.30
C ILE A 255 21.36 5.22 5.69
N GLY A 256 22.19 4.17 5.76
CA GLY A 256 22.41 3.37 6.98
C GLY A 256 21.56 2.09 7.03
N TYR A 257 20.59 1.99 6.13
CA TYR A 257 19.85 0.78 5.80
C TYR A 257 19.51 0.80 4.31
N THR A 258 19.47 -0.38 3.70
CA THR A 258 19.20 -0.53 2.27
C THR A 258 17.71 -0.70 2.00
N THR A 259 17.17 0.14 1.11
CA THR A 259 15.83 0.00 0.53
C THR A 259 15.94 0.12 -0.99
N TYR A 260 15.17 -0.69 -1.71
CA TYR A 260 15.13 -0.64 -3.17
C TYR A 260 13.92 0.16 -3.66
N LEU A 261 14.11 0.95 -4.70
CA LEU A 261 13.04 1.65 -5.41
C LEU A 261 12.94 1.08 -6.83
N LEU A 262 11.74 0.68 -7.22
CA LEU A 262 11.48 0.04 -8.49
C LEU A 262 10.09 0.36 -9.03
N GLN A 263 9.93 0.13 -10.33
CA GLN A 263 8.64 0.15 -11.02
C GLN A 263 7.88 -1.16 -10.79
N SER A 264 6.56 -1.09 -10.72
CA SER A 264 5.70 -2.28 -10.60
C SER A 264 5.92 -3.26 -11.76
N ALA A 265 6.23 -2.77 -12.96
CA ALA A 265 6.54 -3.61 -14.12
C ALA A 265 7.79 -4.49 -13.93
N ASP A 266 8.70 -4.07 -13.04
CA ASP A 266 9.94 -4.80 -12.75
C ASP A 266 9.83 -5.71 -11.52
N LEU A 267 8.69 -5.69 -10.82
CA LEU A 267 8.50 -6.41 -9.56
C LEU A 267 8.76 -7.91 -9.68
N ILE A 268 8.26 -8.55 -10.74
CA ILE A 268 8.46 -9.99 -10.95
C ILE A 268 9.95 -10.31 -11.11
N LYS A 269 10.64 -9.54 -11.98
CA LYS A 269 12.08 -9.71 -12.22
C LYS A 269 12.90 -9.44 -10.96
N PHE A 270 12.50 -8.47 -10.15
CA PHE A 270 13.13 -8.16 -8.87
C PHE A 270 13.03 -9.32 -7.86
N LEU A 271 11.89 -10.01 -7.82
CA LEU A 271 11.65 -11.12 -6.90
C LEU A 271 12.32 -12.43 -7.34
N LEU A 272 12.71 -12.57 -8.61
CA LEU A 272 13.45 -13.75 -9.07
C LEU A 272 14.82 -13.87 -8.35
N PRO A 273 15.32 -15.09 -8.14
CA PRO A 273 16.67 -15.29 -7.60
C PRO A 273 17.71 -14.70 -8.55
N LYS A 274 18.93 -14.43 -8.09
CA LYS A 274 20.00 -14.02 -9.01
C LYS A 274 20.28 -15.16 -10.00
N ILE A 275 20.55 -14.81 -11.25
CA ILE A 275 21.16 -15.75 -12.21
C ILE A 275 22.59 -15.97 -11.73
N THR A 276 22.84 -17.14 -11.14
CA THR A 276 24.18 -17.66 -10.84
C THR A 276 24.81 -18.28 -12.06
#